data_AF-A0A8C7WUL4-F1
#
_entry.id   AF-A0A8C7WUL4-F1
#
_cell.length_a   1.000
_cell.length_b   1.000
_cell.length_c   1.000
_cell.angle_alpha   90.00
_cell.angle_beta   90.00
_cell.angle_gamma   90.00
#
_symmetry.space_group_name_H-M   'P 1'
#
loop_
_entity.id
_entity.type
_entity.pdbx_description
1 polymer ?
#
loop_
_entity_poly.entity_id
_entity_poly.type
_entity_poly.pdbx_seq_one_letter_code
_entity_poly.pdbx_strand_id
1 'polypeptide(L)'
;MLAAVVSSFVAGGRGGAAWIKSGGSWSTCGRSAGPPQQAPFLQSLTAHFSDGEDEEVQVSCSLQGNQFLLSRGDEGRRVPLKRASFCPIKHLSPAEAAAVPPDVRQRGVDVGVSVVLQTADRRLLLTRRAKELRIFPNVWVPPGGHVEPEETMLEAGLRKLQEETGLRLDPEGVSSRVLGLWESVFPPLLSRGLPHRHHVVVYLLLLSPHSHLQLQVRPALWLLISPPAPVVHRSSRPHAVVSEPPPRRGQRLRLGRQPARPGRRGRRGRRRRRGSRGPAAQQLQVRFSPHRRTGMRTSETVPVLKNRPEREALL
;
A
#
# COMPACT_ATOMS: atom_id res chain seq x y z
N MET A 1 -10.11 11.55 -4.93
CA MET A 1 -9.92 10.11 -4.64
C MET A 1 -8.46 9.74 -4.42
N LEU A 2 -7.55 9.91 -5.40
CA LEU A 2 -6.14 9.53 -5.23
C LEU A 2 -5.38 10.31 -4.14
N ALA A 3 -5.61 11.62 -4.01
CA ALA A 3 -5.10 12.40 -2.88
C ALA A 3 -5.60 11.85 -1.53
N ALA A 4 -6.86 11.41 -1.45
CA ALA A 4 -7.39 10.76 -0.25
C ALA A 4 -6.78 9.37 -0.01
N VAL A 5 -6.43 8.62 -1.07
CA VAL A 5 -5.69 7.36 -0.97
C VAL A 5 -4.29 7.58 -0.39
N VAL A 6 -3.53 8.56 -0.92
CA VAL A 6 -2.22 8.95 -0.37
C VAL A 6 -2.36 9.45 1.07
N SER A 7 -3.33 10.33 1.36
CA SER A 7 -3.61 10.80 2.71
C SER A 7 -3.97 9.65 3.66
N SER A 8 -4.69 8.63 3.19
CA SER A 8 -5.09 7.47 4.02
C SER A 8 -3.89 6.59 4.41
N PHE A 9 -2.84 6.53 3.59
CA PHE A 9 -1.61 5.82 3.93
C PHE A 9 -0.67 6.68 4.79
N VAL A 10 -0.60 7.99 4.53
CA VAL A 10 0.28 8.92 5.26
C VAL A 10 -0.23 9.20 6.67
N ALA A 11 -1.54 9.34 6.87
CA ALA A 11 -2.14 9.58 8.20
C ALA A 11 -2.15 8.33 9.11
N GLY A 12 -2.02 7.14 8.54
CA GLY A 12 -2.05 5.85 9.26
C GLY A 12 -0.70 5.40 9.86
N GLY A 13 0.39 6.15 9.64
CA GLY A 13 1.72 5.83 10.12
C GLY A 13 1.92 5.99 11.63
N ARG A 14 1.16 5.26 12.45
CA ARG A 14 1.43 5.10 13.89
C ARG A 14 2.45 3.98 14.07
N GLY A 15 3.73 4.35 13.97
CA GLY A 15 4.84 3.47 14.31
C GLY A 15 6.04 4.34 14.58
N GLY A 16 6.41 4.47 15.86
CA GLY A 16 7.59 5.20 16.28
C GLY A 16 8.82 4.71 15.53
N ALA A 17 9.62 5.65 15.05
CA ALA A 17 10.92 5.36 14.46
C ALA A 17 11.84 4.83 15.56
N ALA A 18 12.05 3.51 15.58
CA ALA A 18 13.15 2.88 16.28
C ALA A 18 14.19 2.47 15.23
N TRP A 19 15.36 3.10 15.30
CA TRP A 19 16.52 2.76 14.50
C TRP A 19 17.04 1.38 14.93
N ILE A 20 17.10 0.43 14.00
CA ILE A 20 17.82 -0.84 14.22
C ILE A 20 18.98 -0.87 13.22
N LYS A 21 20.20 -0.89 13.77
CA LYS A 21 21.44 -1.09 13.03
C LYS A 21 21.40 -2.42 12.29
N SER A 22 21.74 -2.41 11.02
CA SER A 22 21.95 -3.59 10.18
C SER A 22 23.14 -4.40 10.68
N GLY A 23 22.88 -5.64 11.09
CA GLY A 23 23.88 -6.64 11.45
C GLY A 23 23.21 -7.92 11.90
N GLY A 24 22.97 -8.85 10.98
CA GLY A 24 22.35 -10.13 11.32
C GLY A 24 22.22 -11.06 10.11
N SER A 25 22.93 -12.18 10.17
CA SER A 25 22.87 -13.31 9.24
C SER A 25 21.45 -13.85 9.07
N TRP A 26 21.05 -14.08 7.82
CA TRP A 26 19.73 -14.60 7.45
C TRP A 26 19.66 -16.09 7.79
N SER A 27 18.91 -16.47 8.82
CA SER A 27 18.58 -17.87 9.10
C SER A 27 17.27 -18.23 8.38
N THR A 28 17.35 -19.14 7.42
CA THR A 28 16.18 -19.71 6.74
C THR A 28 15.43 -20.63 7.70
N CYS A 29 14.22 -20.23 8.12
CA CYS A 29 13.25 -21.16 8.69
C CYS A 29 11.96 -21.08 7.87
N GLY A 30 12.03 -21.57 6.63
CA GLY A 30 10.89 -21.60 5.72
C GLY A 30 9.90 -22.68 6.11
N ARG A 31 8.69 -22.28 6.55
CA ARG A 31 7.52 -23.12 6.32
C ARG A 31 7.22 -23.06 4.83
N SER A 32 7.17 -24.21 4.18
CA SER A 32 6.87 -24.35 2.76
C SER A 32 5.44 -23.87 2.45
N ALA A 33 5.29 -22.59 2.13
CA ALA A 33 4.20 -22.17 1.27
C ALA A 33 4.35 -22.91 -0.07
N GLY A 34 3.24 -23.35 -0.68
CA GLY A 34 3.27 -23.90 -2.02
C GLY A 34 3.81 -22.89 -3.04
N PRO A 35 4.15 -23.31 -4.27
CA PRO A 35 4.57 -22.38 -5.31
C PRO A 35 3.50 -21.28 -5.50
N PRO A 36 3.90 -20.01 -5.69
CA PRO A 36 2.95 -18.91 -5.76
C PRO A 36 2.02 -19.07 -6.97
N GLN A 37 0.73 -18.85 -6.77
CA GLN A 37 -0.26 -18.94 -7.85
C GLN A 37 -0.35 -17.60 -8.59
N GLN A 38 -0.34 -17.63 -9.93
CA GLN A 38 -0.57 -16.42 -10.71
C GLN A 38 -2.01 -15.91 -10.53
N ALA A 39 -2.16 -14.63 -10.19
CA ALA A 39 -3.47 -13.97 -10.07
C ALA A 39 -4.16 -13.85 -11.44
N PRO A 40 -5.36 -14.45 -11.63
CA PRO A 40 -6.17 -14.24 -12.83
C PRO A 40 -6.61 -12.78 -12.96
N PHE A 41 -6.84 -12.31 -14.20
CA PHE A 41 -7.25 -10.93 -14.46
C PHE A 41 -8.50 -10.51 -13.68
N LEU A 42 -9.51 -11.39 -13.58
CA LEU A 42 -10.79 -11.10 -12.91
C LEU A 42 -10.81 -11.44 -11.41
N GLN A 43 -9.71 -11.94 -10.84
CA GLN A 43 -9.65 -12.21 -9.40
C GLN A 43 -9.39 -10.91 -8.65
N SER A 44 -10.22 -10.59 -7.64
CA SER A 44 -9.87 -9.48 -6.75
C SER A 44 -8.72 -9.86 -5.83
N LEU A 45 -7.67 -9.05 -5.83
CA LEU A 45 -6.54 -9.21 -4.92
C LEU A 45 -6.92 -8.89 -3.48
N THR A 46 -7.66 -7.80 -3.23
CA THR A 46 -8.10 -7.47 -1.86
C THR A 46 -9.02 -8.55 -1.33
N ALA A 47 -10.06 -8.96 -2.06
CA ALA A 47 -10.98 -10.01 -1.59
C ALA A 47 -10.38 -11.41 -1.53
N HIS A 48 -9.24 -11.66 -2.18
CA HIS A 48 -8.51 -12.91 -1.98
C HIS A 48 -7.93 -12.99 -0.56
N PHE A 49 -7.46 -11.85 -0.02
CA PHE A 49 -6.79 -11.81 1.28
C PHE A 49 -7.66 -11.31 2.44
N SER A 50 -8.62 -10.40 2.20
CA SER A 50 -9.71 -10.13 3.15
C SER A 50 -10.79 -11.17 2.90
N ASP A 51 -11.42 -11.75 3.91
CA ASP A 51 -12.35 -12.88 3.78
C ASP A 51 -13.69 -12.56 3.03
N GLY A 52 -13.66 -11.69 2.01
CA GLY A 52 -14.66 -11.42 0.99
C GLY A 52 -15.09 -9.95 0.92
N GLU A 53 -15.23 -9.31 2.08
CA GLU A 53 -16.05 -8.10 2.20
C GLU A 53 -15.25 -6.80 2.33
N ASP A 54 -14.06 -6.87 2.94
CA ASP A 54 -13.30 -5.67 3.27
C ASP A 54 -12.77 -4.93 2.02
N GLU A 55 -12.60 -3.62 2.19
CA GLU A 55 -11.96 -2.75 1.21
C GLU A 55 -10.45 -2.60 1.46
N GLU A 56 -9.97 -3.20 2.55
CA GLU A 56 -8.60 -3.13 3.03
C GLU A 56 -8.20 -4.43 3.70
N VAL A 57 -6.96 -4.85 3.47
CA VAL A 57 -6.35 -6.00 4.13
C VAL A 57 -4.85 -5.77 4.33
N GLN A 58 -4.29 -6.32 5.41
CA GLN A 58 -2.85 -6.29 5.64
C GLN A 58 -2.17 -7.46 4.92
N VAL A 59 -1.20 -7.15 4.07
CA VAL A 59 -0.42 -8.14 3.32
C VAL A 59 1.07 -7.87 3.45
N SER A 60 1.89 -8.87 3.17
CA SER A 60 3.28 -8.65 2.83
C SER A 60 3.46 -8.67 1.32
N CYS A 61 4.43 -7.89 0.85
CA CYS A 61 4.80 -7.86 -0.55
C CYS A 61 6.31 -7.93 -0.74
N SER A 62 6.75 -8.59 -1.81
CA SER A 62 8.14 -8.61 -2.25
C SER A 62 8.22 -8.64 -3.77
N LEU A 63 9.36 -8.20 -4.30
CA LEU A 63 9.69 -8.33 -5.71
C LEU A 63 10.90 -9.27 -5.82
N GLN A 64 10.74 -10.42 -6.49
CA GLN A 64 11.78 -11.45 -6.61
C GLN A 64 11.78 -12.02 -8.02
N GLY A 65 12.92 -11.99 -8.72
CA GLY A 65 13.06 -12.62 -10.05
C GLY A 65 11.97 -12.20 -11.03
N ASN A 66 11.67 -10.90 -11.10
CA ASN A 66 10.60 -10.34 -11.93
C ASN A 66 9.20 -10.89 -11.58
N GLN A 67 8.97 -11.20 -10.30
CA GLN A 67 7.68 -11.62 -9.75
C GLN A 67 7.32 -10.73 -8.57
N PHE A 68 6.17 -10.06 -8.64
CA PHE A 68 5.64 -9.36 -7.48
C PHE A 68 4.75 -10.31 -6.69
N LEU A 69 5.18 -10.61 -5.47
CA LEU A 69 4.57 -11.60 -4.60
C LEU A 69 3.77 -10.88 -3.52
N LEU A 70 2.52 -11.31 -3.33
CA LEU A 70 1.65 -10.90 -2.24
C LEU A 70 1.37 -12.11 -1.35
N SER A 71 1.46 -11.93 -0.04
CA SER A 71 1.17 -13.01 0.90
C SER A 71 0.46 -12.55 2.17
N ARG A 72 -0.39 -13.45 2.70
CA ARG A 72 -0.98 -13.37 4.04
C ARG A 72 -0.15 -14.27 4.96
N GLY A 73 1.00 -13.77 5.39
CA GLY A 73 1.87 -14.44 6.38
C GLY A 73 1.79 -13.76 7.75
N ASP A 74 2.53 -14.27 8.73
CA ASP A 74 2.76 -13.61 10.04
C ASP A 74 4.14 -12.94 10.11
N GLU A 75 5.04 -13.27 9.21
CA GLU A 75 6.43 -12.81 9.22
C GLU A 75 6.66 -11.61 8.28
N GLY A 76 7.54 -10.69 8.68
CA GLY A 76 7.91 -9.51 7.90
C GLY A 76 6.98 -8.31 8.05
N ARG A 77 7.32 -7.23 7.32
CA ARG A 77 6.57 -5.99 7.34
C ARG A 77 5.24 -6.14 6.59
N ARG A 78 4.15 -5.71 7.23
CA ARG A 78 2.82 -5.61 6.60
C ARG A 78 2.60 -4.21 6.03
N VAL A 79 1.91 -4.18 4.91
CA VAL A 79 1.40 -2.96 4.29
C VAL A 79 -0.09 -3.14 3.97
N PRO A 80 -0.88 -2.08 4.10
CA PRO A 80 -2.27 -2.11 3.70
C PRO A 80 -2.40 -2.24 2.18
N LEU A 81 -3.15 -3.25 1.72
CA LEU A 81 -3.68 -3.37 0.37
C LEU A 81 -5.14 -2.92 0.38
N LYS A 82 -5.45 -1.86 -0.37
CA LYS A 82 -6.80 -1.29 -0.43
C LYS A 82 -7.36 -1.30 -1.85
N ARG A 83 -8.68 -1.15 -1.96
CA ARG A 83 -9.40 -0.92 -3.22
C ARG A 83 -10.48 0.15 -3.03
N ALA A 84 -10.99 0.71 -4.12
CA ALA A 84 -12.19 1.54 -4.07
C ALA A 84 -13.43 0.69 -3.72
N SER A 85 -14.36 1.25 -2.95
CA SER A 85 -15.67 0.62 -2.67
C SER A 85 -16.44 0.23 -3.93
N PHE A 86 -16.29 1.03 -4.99
CA PHE A 86 -16.90 0.82 -6.31
C PHE A 86 -16.00 0.05 -7.30
N CYS A 87 -14.92 -0.59 -6.84
CA CYS A 87 -13.98 -1.32 -7.71
C CYS A 87 -14.74 -2.30 -8.64
N PRO A 88 -14.62 -2.19 -9.98
CA PRO A 88 -15.38 -3.01 -10.93
C PRO A 88 -15.28 -4.51 -10.68
N ILE A 89 -14.09 -5.04 -10.36
CA ILE A 89 -13.91 -6.47 -10.12
C ILE A 89 -14.67 -6.96 -8.87
N LYS A 90 -14.95 -6.09 -7.89
CA LYS A 90 -15.81 -6.42 -6.73
C LYS A 90 -17.27 -6.62 -7.14
N HIS A 91 -17.70 -5.97 -8.22
CA HIS A 91 -19.13 -5.84 -8.58
C HIS A 91 -19.50 -6.50 -9.91
N LEU A 92 -18.57 -7.19 -10.58
CA LEU A 92 -18.87 -7.91 -11.82
C LEU A 92 -19.89 -9.03 -11.57
N SER A 93 -20.98 -9.01 -12.32
CA SER A 93 -21.88 -10.17 -12.40
C SER A 93 -21.22 -11.32 -13.18
N PRO A 94 -21.67 -12.58 -13.00
CA PRO A 94 -21.18 -13.71 -13.78
C PRO A 94 -21.32 -13.50 -15.31
N ALA A 95 -22.40 -12.85 -15.75
CA ALA A 95 -22.63 -12.54 -17.15
C ALA A 95 -21.62 -11.51 -17.69
N GLU A 96 -21.36 -10.43 -16.94
CA GLU A 96 -20.35 -9.44 -17.33
C GLU A 96 -18.94 -10.01 -17.32
N ALA A 97 -18.60 -10.85 -16.33
CA ALA A 97 -17.32 -11.56 -16.27
C ALA A 97 -17.13 -12.50 -17.48
N ALA A 98 -18.20 -13.18 -17.91
CA ALA A 98 -18.20 -14.01 -19.11
C ALA A 98 -18.05 -13.18 -20.41
N ALA A 99 -18.57 -11.96 -20.43
CA ALA A 99 -18.48 -11.04 -21.55
C ALA A 99 -17.11 -10.33 -21.70
N VAL A 100 -16.25 -10.38 -20.68
CA VAL A 100 -14.88 -9.85 -20.80
C VAL A 100 -14.13 -10.65 -21.89
N PRO A 101 -13.53 -9.96 -22.89
CA PRO A 101 -12.85 -10.62 -24.00
C PRO A 101 -11.78 -11.65 -23.55
N PRO A 102 -11.64 -12.79 -24.24
CA PRO A 102 -10.69 -13.83 -23.86
C PRO A 102 -9.24 -13.35 -23.76
N ASP A 103 -8.81 -12.48 -24.68
CA ASP A 103 -7.47 -11.89 -24.69
C ASP A 103 -7.23 -11.06 -23.41
N VAL A 104 -8.23 -10.30 -22.96
CA VAL A 104 -8.18 -9.53 -21.71
C VAL A 104 -8.09 -10.44 -20.50
N ARG A 105 -8.89 -11.51 -20.45
CA ARG A 105 -8.89 -12.47 -19.32
C ARG A 105 -7.53 -13.14 -19.10
N GLN A 106 -6.74 -13.30 -20.17
CA GLN A 106 -5.43 -13.95 -20.14
C GLN A 106 -4.28 -13.02 -19.71
N ARG A 107 -4.51 -11.71 -19.55
CA ARG A 107 -3.44 -10.73 -19.24
C ARG A 107 -2.91 -10.82 -17.82
N GLY A 108 -3.72 -11.34 -16.88
CA GLY A 108 -3.41 -11.30 -15.45
C GLY A 108 -3.46 -9.89 -14.88
N VAL A 109 -2.89 -9.71 -13.69
CA VAL A 109 -2.82 -8.41 -13.02
C VAL A 109 -1.43 -7.80 -13.25
N ASP A 110 -1.38 -6.51 -13.59
CA ASP A 110 -0.15 -5.74 -13.81
C ASP A 110 0.36 -5.12 -12.49
N VAL A 111 1.63 -4.74 -12.44
CA VAL A 111 2.22 -4.00 -11.32
C VAL A 111 2.55 -2.58 -11.75
N GLY A 112 2.11 -1.61 -10.96
CA GLY A 112 2.50 -0.20 -11.11
C GLY A 112 3.18 0.33 -9.86
N VAL A 113 3.93 1.41 -10.00
CA VAL A 113 4.50 2.18 -8.90
C VAL A 113 3.98 3.61 -8.95
N SER A 114 3.69 4.20 -7.79
CA SER A 114 3.37 5.62 -7.64
C SER A 114 4.25 6.21 -6.54
N VAL A 115 5.04 7.22 -6.91
CA VAL A 115 6.09 7.80 -6.08
C VAL A 115 5.54 8.94 -5.24
N VAL A 116 5.49 8.72 -3.94
CA VAL A 116 5.24 9.77 -2.95
C VAL A 116 6.59 10.36 -2.56
N LEU A 117 7.06 11.35 -3.31
CA LEU A 117 8.31 12.05 -2.98
C LEU A 117 8.04 13.10 -1.91
N GLN A 118 8.65 12.95 -0.74
CA GLN A 118 8.62 13.93 0.35
C GLN A 118 9.99 14.60 0.51
N THR A 119 10.01 15.92 0.50
CA THR A 119 11.21 16.73 0.75
C THR A 119 11.49 16.90 2.24
N ALA A 120 12.70 17.36 2.58
CA ALA A 120 13.11 17.67 3.94
C ALA A 120 12.20 18.72 4.61
N ASP A 121 11.67 19.65 3.82
CA ASP A 121 10.71 20.68 4.26
C ASP A 121 9.24 20.24 4.15
N ARG A 122 9.00 18.91 4.13
CA ARG A 122 7.68 18.26 4.23
C ARG A 122 6.69 18.63 3.13
N ARG A 123 7.17 18.72 1.89
CA ARG A 123 6.32 18.88 0.71
C ARG A 123 6.27 17.60 -0.10
N LEU A 124 5.10 17.29 -0.65
CA LEU A 124 4.89 16.20 -1.60
C LEU A 124 4.90 16.71 -3.02
N LEU A 125 5.58 15.99 -3.90
CA LEU A 125 5.48 16.22 -5.34
C LEU A 125 4.23 15.57 -5.92
N LEU A 126 3.48 16.33 -6.71
CA LEU A 126 2.34 15.86 -7.49
C LEU A 126 2.47 16.32 -8.94
N THR A 127 2.10 15.45 -9.88
CA THR A 127 1.95 15.77 -11.31
C THR A 127 0.48 15.92 -11.65
N ARG A 128 0.16 16.69 -12.71
CA ARG A 128 -1.21 16.87 -13.18
C ARG A 128 -1.43 16.01 -14.41
N ARG A 129 -2.45 15.15 -14.37
CA ARG A 129 -2.84 14.33 -15.52
C ARG A 129 -3.25 15.21 -16.71
N ALA A 130 -2.88 14.78 -17.92
CA ALA A 130 -3.19 15.46 -19.18
C ALA A 130 -4.70 15.75 -19.31
N LYS A 131 -5.04 16.91 -19.88
CA LYS A 131 -6.43 17.39 -19.99
C LYS A 131 -7.26 16.60 -21.01
N GLU A 132 -6.57 15.96 -21.96
CA GLU A 132 -7.13 15.18 -23.07
C GLU A 132 -7.63 13.79 -22.62
N LEU A 133 -7.30 13.37 -21.41
CA LEU A 133 -7.67 12.06 -20.91
C LEU A 133 -9.19 11.96 -20.67
N ARG A 134 -9.82 10.95 -21.27
CA ARG A 134 -11.27 10.69 -21.11
C ARG A 134 -11.67 10.38 -19.66
N ILE A 135 -10.75 9.85 -18.86
CA ILE A 135 -10.98 9.45 -17.47
C ILE A 135 -9.94 10.12 -16.56
N PHE A 136 -10.45 10.85 -15.56
CA PHE A 136 -9.67 11.66 -14.61
C PHE A 136 -8.67 12.64 -15.28
N PRO A 137 -9.10 13.49 -16.23
CA PRO A 137 -8.26 14.57 -16.72
C PRO A 137 -8.01 15.61 -15.63
N ASN A 138 -6.88 16.33 -15.70
CA ASN A 138 -6.56 17.45 -14.81
C ASN A 138 -6.42 17.11 -13.31
N VAL A 139 -6.46 15.82 -12.93
CA VAL A 139 -6.31 15.38 -11.54
C VAL A 139 -4.84 15.38 -11.14
N TRP A 140 -4.56 15.90 -9.94
CA TRP A 140 -3.25 15.83 -9.31
C TRP A 140 -3.00 14.45 -8.69
N VAL A 141 -1.90 13.82 -9.05
CA VAL A 141 -1.50 12.47 -8.63
C VAL A 141 0.01 12.44 -8.38
N PRO A 142 0.53 11.52 -7.55
CA PRO A 142 1.97 11.30 -7.51
C PRO A 142 2.45 10.71 -8.85
N PRO A 143 3.66 11.06 -9.32
CA PRO A 143 4.21 10.51 -10.55
C PRO A 143 4.32 8.99 -10.48
N GLY A 144 4.13 8.30 -11.60
CA GLY A 144 4.09 6.84 -11.56
C GLY A 144 3.67 6.15 -12.85
N GLY A 145 3.77 4.84 -12.86
CA GLY A 145 3.37 4.02 -14.01
C GLY A 145 3.75 2.57 -13.84
N HIS A 146 3.81 1.84 -14.95
CA HIS A 146 4.19 0.44 -14.96
C HIS A 146 5.64 0.26 -14.50
N VAL A 147 5.83 -0.79 -13.71
CA VAL A 147 7.16 -1.34 -13.44
C VAL A 147 7.55 -2.21 -14.63
N GLU A 148 8.76 -2.04 -15.14
CA GLU A 148 9.25 -2.82 -16.28
C GLU A 148 9.97 -4.09 -15.82
N PRO A 149 10.09 -5.12 -16.68
CA PRO A 149 10.84 -6.32 -16.36
C PRO A 149 12.26 -6.02 -15.89
N GLU A 150 12.71 -6.75 -14.88
CA GLU A 150 14.06 -6.65 -14.29
C GLU A 150 14.38 -5.33 -13.56
N GLU A 151 13.41 -4.42 -13.42
CA GLU A 151 13.56 -3.24 -12.55
C GLU A 151 13.17 -3.56 -11.10
N THR A 152 13.92 -3.02 -10.16
CA THR A 152 13.46 -2.88 -8.77
C THR A 152 12.35 -1.84 -8.66
N MET A 153 11.58 -1.87 -7.56
CA MET A 153 10.56 -0.86 -7.28
C MET A 153 11.14 0.57 -7.20
N LEU A 154 12.37 0.70 -6.69
CA LEU A 154 13.06 1.97 -6.59
C LEU A 154 13.46 2.48 -7.98
N GLU A 155 14.06 1.64 -8.82
CA GLU A 155 14.46 2.00 -10.19
C GLU A 155 13.25 2.43 -11.01
N ALA A 156 12.17 1.64 -11.01
CA ALA A 156 10.94 2.01 -11.69
C ALA A 156 10.38 3.34 -11.17
N GLY A 157 10.36 3.54 -9.85
CA GLY A 157 9.91 4.80 -9.25
C GLY A 157 10.74 6.00 -9.70
N LEU A 158 12.07 5.90 -9.64
CA LEU A 158 12.99 6.96 -10.06
C LEU A 158 12.90 7.25 -11.55
N ARG A 159 12.77 6.22 -12.40
CA ARG A 159 12.55 6.37 -13.84
C ARG A 159 11.25 7.12 -14.12
N LYS A 160 10.12 6.70 -13.54
CA LYS A 160 8.83 7.38 -13.73
C LYS A 160 8.85 8.82 -13.23
N LEU A 161 9.52 9.07 -12.10
CA LEU A 161 9.74 10.41 -11.57
C LEU A 161 10.50 11.29 -12.58
N GLN A 162 11.59 10.78 -13.15
CA GLN A 162 12.37 11.47 -14.17
C GLN A 162 11.58 11.72 -15.45
N GLU A 163 10.87 10.71 -15.98
CA GLU A 163 10.07 10.81 -17.21
C GLU A 163 8.99 11.89 -17.11
N GLU A 164 8.28 11.96 -15.98
CA GLU A 164 7.14 12.88 -15.82
C GLU A 164 7.53 14.29 -15.38
N THR A 165 8.65 14.43 -14.65
CA THR A 165 8.99 15.70 -13.97
C THR A 165 10.35 16.26 -14.34
N GLY A 166 11.17 15.49 -15.05
CA GLY A 166 12.58 15.78 -15.31
C GLY A 166 13.50 15.58 -14.10
N LEU A 167 12.96 15.30 -12.92
CA LEU A 167 13.74 15.21 -11.69
C LEU A 167 14.56 13.92 -11.63
N ARG A 168 15.86 14.06 -11.47
CA ARG A 168 16.78 12.95 -11.20
C ARG A 168 17.18 12.98 -9.74
N LEU A 169 17.04 11.84 -9.07
CA LEU A 169 17.52 11.64 -7.70
C LEU A 169 18.55 10.52 -7.72
N ASP A 170 19.60 10.69 -6.92
CA ASP A 170 20.55 9.64 -6.64
C ASP A 170 19.86 8.55 -5.77
N PRO A 171 19.84 7.27 -6.20
CA PRO A 171 19.30 6.18 -5.40
C PRO A 171 19.92 6.09 -3.99
N GLU A 172 21.21 6.43 -3.83
CA GLU A 172 21.90 6.39 -2.54
C GLU A 172 21.53 7.58 -1.64
N GLY A 173 21.12 8.69 -2.25
CA GLY A 173 20.72 9.92 -1.57
C GLY A 173 19.28 9.93 -1.06
N VAL A 174 18.49 8.88 -1.31
CA VAL A 174 17.08 8.81 -0.92
C VAL A 174 16.80 7.54 -0.11
N SER A 175 15.98 7.66 0.93
CA SER A 175 15.43 6.47 1.60
C SER A 175 14.08 6.11 1.01
N SER A 176 13.86 4.82 0.76
CA SER A 176 12.64 4.31 0.15
C SER A 176 11.87 3.37 1.07
N ARG A 177 10.53 3.43 0.99
CA ARG A 177 9.62 2.64 1.81
C ARG A 177 8.31 2.41 1.08
N VAL A 178 7.81 1.17 1.05
CA VAL A 178 6.42 0.92 0.64
C VAL A 178 5.46 1.46 1.72
N LEU A 179 4.52 2.31 1.30
CA LEU A 179 3.46 2.85 2.16
C LEU A 179 2.23 1.94 2.20
N GLY A 180 1.88 1.39 1.03
CA GLY A 180 0.65 0.65 0.82
C GLY A 180 0.50 0.25 -0.63
N LEU A 181 -0.49 -0.59 -0.86
CA LEU A 181 -0.84 -1.12 -2.17
C LEU A 181 -2.27 -0.72 -2.50
N TRP A 182 -2.54 -0.51 -3.79
CA TRP A 182 -3.87 -0.16 -4.27
C TRP A 182 -4.26 -1.02 -5.46
N GLU A 183 -5.31 -1.82 -5.28
CA GLU A 183 -5.94 -2.57 -6.35
C GLU A 183 -6.75 -1.60 -7.23
N SER A 184 -6.36 -1.51 -8.51
CA SER A 184 -6.89 -0.55 -9.47
C SER A 184 -7.36 -1.26 -10.73
N VAL A 185 -8.59 -0.98 -11.15
CA VAL A 185 -9.19 -1.53 -12.35
C VAL A 185 -9.59 -0.40 -13.29
N PHE A 186 -9.35 -0.59 -14.59
CA PHE A 186 -9.72 0.37 -15.63
C PHE A 186 -10.65 -0.26 -16.67
N PRO A 187 -11.74 0.45 -17.06
CA PRO A 187 -12.19 1.72 -16.49
C PRO A 187 -12.63 1.55 -15.02
N PRO A 188 -12.62 2.63 -14.21
CA PRO A 188 -12.86 2.55 -12.77
C PRO A 188 -14.34 2.30 -12.40
N LEU A 189 -15.26 2.31 -13.36
CA LEU A 189 -16.69 2.12 -13.18
C LEU A 189 -17.23 1.25 -14.32
N LEU A 190 -18.09 0.28 -14.00
CA LEU A 190 -18.71 -0.60 -15.00
C LEU A 190 -19.58 0.18 -16.01
N SER A 191 -20.18 1.29 -15.59
CA SER A 191 -20.92 2.20 -16.48
C SER A 191 -20.06 2.87 -17.58
N ARG A 192 -18.73 2.74 -17.50
CA ARG A 192 -17.77 3.22 -18.51
C ARG A 192 -17.24 2.10 -19.40
N GLY A 193 -17.73 0.86 -19.23
CA GLY A 193 -17.32 -0.32 -19.98
C GLY A 193 -16.75 -1.42 -19.09
N LEU A 194 -16.58 -2.61 -19.67
CA LEU A 194 -15.99 -3.75 -18.98
C LEU A 194 -14.50 -3.53 -18.66
N PRO A 195 -14.00 -4.10 -17.55
CA PRO A 195 -12.59 -4.07 -17.20
C PRO A 195 -11.69 -4.60 -18.31
N HIS A 196 -10.65 -3.84 -18.64
CA HIS A 196 -9.60 -4.27 -19.57
C HIS A 196 -8.18 -3.95 -19.08
N ARG A 197 -8.03 -3.30 -17.92
CA ARG A 197 -6.78 -3.32 -17.16
C ARG A 197 -7.06 -3.61 -15.69
N HIS A 198 -6.19 -4.38 -15.07
CA HIS A 198 -6.19 -4.62 -13.64
C HIS A 198 -4.74 -4.48 -13.17
N HIS A 199 -4.50 -3.65 -12.16
CA HIS A 199 -3.19 -3.40 -11.58
C HIS A 199 -3.23 -3.50 -10.06
N VAL A 200 -2.11 -3.91 -9.48
CA VAL A 200 -1.74 -3.51 -8.11
C VAL A 200 -0.73 -2.37 -8.19
N VAL A 201 -1.07 -1.23 -7.60
CA VAL A 201 -0.20 -0.04 -7.57
C VAL A 201 0.51 0.03 -6.22
N VAL A 202 1.83 0.00 -6.25
CA VAL A 202 2.71 0.16 -5.09
C VAL A 202 2.94 1.65 -4.85
N TYR A 203 2.47 2.17 -3.71
CA TYR A 203 2.82 3.53 -3.28
C TYR A 203 4.18 3.49 -2.59
N LEU A 204 5.20 4.03 -3.27
CA LEU A 204 6.57 4.08 -2.78
C LEU A 204 6.85 5.48 -2.22
N LEU A 205 7.05 5.59 -0.91
CA LEU A 205 7.58 6.81 -0.29
C LEU A 205 9.06 6.92 -0.59
N LEU A 206 9.46 8.06 -1.14
CA LEU A 206 10.85 8.48 -1.20
C LEU A 206 11.03 9.68 -0.27
N LEU A 207 11.95 9.59 0.68
CA LEU A 207 12.36 10.72 1.50
C LEU A 207 13.64 11.32 0.92
N SER A 208 13.55 12.56 0.44
CA SER A 208 14.70 13.32 -0.02
C SER A 208 15.26 14.19 1.10
N PRO A 209 16.59 14.26 1.28
CA PRO A 209 17.22 15.19 2.22
C PRO A 209 17.19 16.64 1.71
N HIS A 210 16.81 16.86 0.45
CA HIS A 210 16.72 18.18 -0.16
C HIS A 210 15.37 18.84 0.12
N SER A 211 15.36 20.17 0.17
CA SER A 211 14.13 20.98 0.16
C SER A 211 13.52 21.05 -1.24
N HIS A 212 12.23 21.39 -1.33
CA HIS A 212 11.57 21.57 -2.63
C HIS A 212 12.20 22.67 -3.51
N LEU A 213 12.87 23.68 -2.92
CA LEU A 213 13.55 24.74 -3.66
C LEU A 213 14.84 24.25 -4.33
N GLN A 214 15.48 23.24 -3.76
CA GLN A 214 16.69 22.62 -4.31
C GLN A 214 16.36 21.62 -5.43
N LEU A 215 15.12 21.10 -5.46
CA LEU A 215 14.68 20.12 -6.46
C LEU A 215 13.98 20.82 -7.62
N GLN A 216 14.63 20.84 -8.79
CA GLN A 216 14.07 21.39 -10.00
C GLN A 216 13.12 20.38 -10.67
N VAL A 217 11.83 20.75 -10.80
CA VAL A 217 10.76 19.91 -11.36
C VAL A 217 9.97 20.69 -12.43
N ARG A 218 9.51 20.03 -13.50
CA ARG A 218 8.70 20.67 -14.56
C ARG A 218 7.73 19.67 -15.22
N PRO A 219 6.44 20.02 -15.44
CA PRO A 219 5.56 20.84 -14.61
C PRO A 219 4.93 20.00 -13.49
N ALA A 220 5.11 20.41 -12.23
CA ALA A 220 4.61 19.71 -11.05
C ALA A 220 4.21 20.69 -9.93
N LEU A 221 3.45 20.21 -8.94
CA LEU A 221 3.01 20.95 -7.77
C LEU A 221 3.63 20.37 -6.50
N TRP A 222 4.10 21.25 -5.61
CA TRP A 222 4.53 20.89 -4.26
C TRP A 222 3.41 21.14 -3.24
N LEU A 223 2.82 20.08 -2.72
CA LEU A 223 1.80 20.15 -1.67
C LEU A 223 2.45 20.12 -0.28
N LEU A 224 2.25 21.15 0.53
CA LEU A 224 2.69 21.17 1.93
C LEU A 224 1.86 20.18 2.75
N ILE A 225 2.52 19.29 3.50
CA ILE A 225 1.83 18.44 4.48
C ILE A 225 2.02 19.04 5.87
N SER A 226 0.93 19.34 6.57
CA SER A 226 0.97 19.65 7.99
C SER A 226 1.37 18.40 8.79
N PRO A 227 2.19 18.53 9.85
CA PRO A 227 2.40 17.40 10.76
C PRO A 227 1.05 16.91 11.30
N PRO A 228 0.90 15.60 11.58
CA PRO A 228 -0.25 15.14 12.34
C PRO A 228 -0.32 15.93 13.65
N ALA A 229 -1.50 16.46 13.98
CA ALA A 229 -1.69 17.22 15.21
C ALA A 229 -1.19 16.39 16.40
N PRO A 230 -0.47 16.99 17.38
CA PRO A 230 -0.04 16.28 18.56
C PRO A 230 -1.27 15.68 19.24
N VAL A 231 -1.26 14.36 19.43
CA VAL A 231 -2.30 13.67 20.19
C VAL A 231 -2.13 14.10 21.64
N VAL A 232 -2.96 15.03 22.09
CA VAL A 232 -3.07 15.34 23.51
C VAL A 232 -3.67 14.12 24.17
N HIS A 233 -2.83 13.28 24.80
CA HIS A 233 -3.31 12.30 25.75
C HIS A 233 -3.96 13.07 26.90
N ARG A 234 -5.29 13.21 26.88
CA ARG A 234 -6.03 13.56 28.10
C ARG A 234 -5.75 12.45 29.10
N SER A 235 -4.90 12.73 30.09
CA SER A 235 -4.76 11.88 31.25
C SER A 235 -6.08 11.90 32.01
N SER A 236 -6.95 10.95 31.71
CA SER A 236 -8.11 10.64 32.52
C SER A 236 -7.63 10.01 33.84
N ARG A 237 -7.16 10.82 34.78
CA ARG A 237 -7.11 10.44 36.19
C ARG A 237 -8.20 11.25 36.89
N PRO A 238 -9.35 10.65 37.26
CA PRO A 238 -10.20 11.26 38.27
C PRO A 238 -9.45 11.18 39.60
N HIS A 239 -9.19 12.32 40.23
CA HIS A 239 -8.81 12.36 41.64
C HIS A 239 -10.00 11.87 42.46
N ALA A 240 -10.03 10.58 42.79
CA ALA A 240 -10.86 10.07 43.86
C ALA A 240 -10.18 10.46 45.19
N VAL A 241 -10.69 11.50 45.85
CA VAL A 241 -10.40 11.79 47.24
C VAL A 241 -11.14 10.73 48.06
N VAL A 242 -10.41 9.73 48.56
CA VAL A 242 -10.92 8.77 49.53
C VAL A 242 -10.61 9.31 50.92
N SER A 243 -11.66 9.72 51.63
CA SER A 243 -11.60 10.09 53.04
C SER A 243 -11.67 8.82 53.89
N GLU A 244 -10.61 8.52 54.65
CA GLU A 244 -10.61 7.41 55.63
C GLU A 244 -11.31 7.83 56.94
N PRO A 245 -12.12 6.95 57.58
CA PRO A 245 -12.55 7.12 58.96
C PRO A 245 -11.59 6.41 59.96
N PRO A 246 -11.50 6.86 61.23
CA PRO A 246 -10.46 6.47 62.17
C PRO A 246 -10.69 5.11 62.88
N PRO A 247 -9.65 4.49 63.45
CA PRO A 247 -9.71 3.13 63.98
C PRO A 247 -10.27 3.05 65.40
N ARG A 248 -11.08 2.02 65.68
CA ARG A 248 -11.50 1.64 67.04
C ARG A 248 -10.63 0.52 67.60
N ARG A 249 -10.18 0.73 68.85
CA ARG A 249 -9.37 -0.17 69.69
C ARG A 249 -10.17 -1.37 70.21
N GLY A 250 -9.48 -2.52 70.27
CA GLY A 250 -9.51 -3.44 71.41
C GLY A 250 -10.39 -4.69 71.28
N GLN A 251 -9.75 -5.88 71.19
CA GLN A 251 -9.71 -6.86 72.29
C GLN A 251 -8.96 -8.14 71.87
N ARG A 252 -8.19 -8.68 72.82
CA ARG A 252 -7.50 -9.98 72.80
C ARG A 252 -8.51 -11.13 72.96
N LEU A 253 -8.19 -12.32 72.43
CA LEU A 253 -7.83 -13.54 73.20
C LEU A 253 -7.83 -14.83 72.34
N ARG A 254 -6.68 -15.52 72.38
CA ARG A 254 -6.41 -16.98 72.55
C ARG A 254 -6.85 -18.04 71.52
N LEU A 255 -5.80 -18.73 71.04
CA LEU A 255 -5.50 -20.18 71.04
C LEU A 255 -6.53 -21.20 70.53
N GLY A 256 -6.09 -22.04 69.58
CA GLY A 256 -6.49 -23.45 69.56
C GLY A 256 -6.37 -24.22 68.23
N ARG A 257 -5.45 -25.19 68.22
CA ARG A 257 -5.53 -26.53 67.58
C ARG A 257 -5.28 -26.70 66.06
N GLN A 258 -4.21 -27.45 65.79
CA GLN A 258 -4.08 -28.45 64.70
C GLN A 258 -5.03 -29.65 64.97
N PRO A 259 -5.48 -30.48 63.98
CA PRO A 259 -4.59 -31.38 63.23
C PRO A 259 -5.01 -31.86 61.81
N ALA A 260 -4.14 -32.70 61.24
CA ALA A 260 -4.39 -33.84 60.35
C ALA A 260 -4.37 -33.66 58.79
N ARG A 261 -3.42 -34.38 58.16
CA ARG A 261 -3.48 -34.96 56.80
C ARG A 261 -4.37 -36.25 56.84
N PRO A 262 -4.66 -37.01 55.75
CA PRO A 262 -4.28 -36.92 54.33
C PRO A 262 -5.45 -37.14 53.32
N GLY A 263 -5.22 -36.91 52.01
CA GLY A 263 -6.18 -37.25 50.96
C GLY A 263 -5.57 -37.41 49.57
N ARG A 264 -5.64 -38.63 49.04
CA ARG A 264 -5.10 -39.09 47.76
C ARG A 264 -6.03 -38.77 46.57
N ARG A 265 -5.41 -38.75 45.37
CA ARG A 265 -5.94 -39.02 43.99
C ARG A 265 -6.52 -37.86 43.18
N GLY A 266 -5.98 -37.74 41.96
CA GLY A 266 -6.57 -37.00 40.85
C GLY A 266 -5.58 -36.78 39.68
N ARG A 267 -5.13 -37.85 39.02
CA ARG A 267 -4.40 -37.75 37.73
C ARG A 267 -5.31 -37.06 36.71
N ARG A 268 -5.07 -35.78 36.38
CA ARG A 268 -5.65 -35.14 35.20
C ARG A 268 -4.79 -35.45 33.98
N GLY A 269 -5.35 -36.26 33.08
CA GLY A 269 -4.77 -36.56 31.79
C GLY A 269 -4.56 -35.29 30.97
N ARG A 270 -3.33 -35.12 30.45
CA ARG A 270 -3.01 -34.15 29.40
C ARG A 270 -3.80 -34.53 28.14
N ARG A 271 -4.94 -33.88 27.91
CA ARG A 271 -5.53 -33.81 26.56
C ARG A 271 -4.52 -33.06 25.70
N ARG A 272 -3.80 -33.79 24.84
CA ARG A 272 -3.06 -33.22 23.71
C ARG A 272 -4.06 -32.40 22.91
N ARG A 273 -3.95 -31.07 22.96
CA ARG A 273 -4.58 -30.20 21.95
C ARG A 273 -4.00 -30.64 20.61
N ARG A 274 -4.81 -31.33 19.80
CA ARG A 274 -4.56 -31.43 18.36
C ARG A 274 -4.39 -29.99 17.88
N GLY A 275 -3.18 -29.63 17.45
CA GLY A 275 -2.95 -28.35 16.80
C GLY A 275 -3.91 -28.27 15.62
N SER A 276 -4.85 -27.33 15.68
CA SER A 276 -5.55 -26.87 14.50
C SER A 276 -4.47 -26.38 13.54
N ARG A 277 -4.29 -27.08 12.42
CA ARG A 277 -3.51 -26.58 11.30
C ARG A 277 -4.15 -25.23 10.92
N GLY A 278 -3.45 -24.13 11.18
CA GLY A 278 -3.83 -22.83 10.62
C GLY A 278 -3.81 -22.92 9.09
N PRO A 279 -4.58 -22.09 8.38
CA PRO A 279 -4.60 -22.10 6.92
C PRO A 279 -3.17 -21.91 6.39
N ALA A 280 -2.82 -22.66 5.35
CA ALA A 280 -1.55 -22.53 4.67
C ALA A 280 -1.35 -21.08 4.20
N ALA A 281 -0.12 -20.58 4.25
CA ALA A 281 0.21 -19.24 3.77
C ALA A 281 -0.25 -19.09 2.31
N GLN A 282 -1.23 -18.23 2.07
CA GLN A 282 -1.71 -17.91 0.72
C GLN A 282 -0.72 -16.94 0.09
N GLN A 283 -0.20 -17.32 -1.09
CA GLN A 283 0.76 -16.52 -1.84
C GLN A 283 0.28 -16.36 -3.29
N LEU A 284 0.08 -15.10 -3.70
CA LEU A 284 -0.25 -14.73 -5.07
C LEU A 284 0.95 -14.11 -5.75
N GLN A 285 1.18 -14.50 -7.00
CA GLN A 285 2.10 -13.85 -7.92
C GLN A 285 1.32 -12.96 -8.88
N VAL A 286 1.80 -11.73 -9.02
CA VAL A 286 1.35 -10.77 -10.03
C VAL A 286 2.45 -10.69 -11.10
N ARG A 287 2.08 -10.83 -12.38
CA ARG A 287 3.03 -10.78 -13.50
C ARG A 287 3.20 -9.35 -13.99
N PHE A 288 4.37 -9.06 -14.52
CA PHE A 288 4.56 -7.93 -15.41
C PHE A 288 3.98 -8.32 -16.77
N SER A 289 3.02 -7.54 -17.32
CA SER A 289 2.64 -7.74 -18.72
C SER A 289 3.90 -7.65 -19.59
N PRO A 290 4.14 -8.59 -20.50
CA PRO A 290 5.11 -8.40 -21.57
C PRO A 290 4.50 -7.40 -22.56
N HIS A 291 4.45 -6.12 -22.19
CA HIS A 291 4.02 -5.12 -23.15
C HIS A 291 5.16 -4.91 -24.16
N ARG A 292 4.91 -5.31 -25.40
CA ARG A 292 5.50 -4.64 -26.56
C ARG A 292 5.31 -3.15 -26.35
N ARG A 293 6.33 -2.33 -26.65
CA ARG A 293 6.20 -0.88 -26.78
C ARG A 293 5.03 -0.53 -27.73
N THR A 294 3.80 -0.57 -27.24
CA THR A 294 2.74 0.26 -27.78
C THR A 294 3.05 1.60 -27.14
N GLY A 295 3.92 2.34 -27.84
CA GLY A 295 4.16 3.72 -27.48
C GLY A 295 2.81 4.37 -27.29
N MET A 296 2.55 4.86 -26.08
CA MET A 296 1.94 6.17 -26.00
C MET A 296 2.89 7.07 -26.77
N ARG A 297 2.64 7.22 -28.08
CA ARG A 297 3.08 8.36 -28.84
C ARG A 297 2.45 9.55 -28.13
N THR A 298 3.20 10.14 -27.22
CA THR A 298 3.21 11.59 -27.18
C THR A 298 3.69 12.03 -28.57
N SER A 299 2.92 12.90 -29.21
CA SER A 299 3.09 13.39 -30.59
C SER A 299 2.74 12.39 -31.71
N GLU A 300 1.53 12.51 -32.24
CA GLU A 300 1.44 12.65 -33.69
C GLU A 300 2.17 13.94 -34.06
N THR A 301 3.17 13.78 -34.92
CA THR A 301 3.93 14.84 -35.54
C THR A 301 2.95 15.63 -36.41
N VAL A 302 2.51 16.79 -35.92
CA VAL A 302 1.87 17.79 -36.78
C VAL A 302 2.96 18.30 -37.72
N PRO A 303 2.80 18.22 -39.05
CA PRO A 303 3.79 18.79 -39.97
C PRO A 303 3.88 20.29 -39.69
N VAL A 304 5.12 20.75 -39.53
CA VAL A 304 5.50 22.16 -39.43
C VAL A 304 4.99 22.87 -40.69
N LEU A 305 3.81 23.49 -40.58
CA LEU A 305 3.38 24.53 -41.49
C LEU A 305 4.34 25.69 -41.32
N LYS A 306 5.23 25.84 -42.31
CA LYS A 306 6.09 27.02 -42.48
C LYS A 306 5.20 28.26 -42.44
N ASN A 307 5.38 29.09 -41.42
CA ASN A 307 4.87 30.46 -41.39
C ASN A 307 5.30 31.17 -42.67
N ARG A 308 4.33 31.52 -43.54
CA ARG A 308 4.46 32.64 -44.47
C ARG A 308 4.01 33.91 -43.74
N PRO A 309 4.72 35.04 -43.88
CA PRO A 309 4.25 36.30 -43.34
C PRO A 309 3.23 36.91 -44.33
N GLU A 310 1.97 37.00 -43.95
CA GLU A 310 1.03 37.88 -44.64
C GLU A 310 1.01 39.23 -43.92
N ARG A 311 1.60 40.20 -44.62
CA ARG A 311 1.38 41.64 -44.43
C ARG A 311 0.02 42.01 -45.00
N GLU A 312 -0.63 42.97 -44.33
CA GLU A 312 -1.46 44.06 -44.89
C GLU A 312 -2.64 43.74 -45.83
N ALA A 313 -3.85 44.08 -45.37
CA ALA A 313 -4.86 44.92 -46.06
C ALA A 313 -6.18 44.84 -45.25
N LEU A 314 -6.55 45.88 -44.51
CA LEU A 314 -7.50 46.95 -44.90
C LEU A 314 -8.98 46.55 -44.80
N LEU A 315 -9.68 47.35 -43.98
CA LEU A 315 -11.12 47.48 -43.69
C LEU A 315 -11.69 46.58 -42.58
#